data_AF-A0A1S8TD79-F1
#
_entry.id   AF-A0A1S8TD79-F1
#
_cell.length_a   1.000
_cell.length_b   1.000
_cell.length_c   1.000
_cell.angle_alpha   90.00
_cell.angle_beta   90.00
_cell.angle_gamma   90.00
#
_symmetry.space_group_name_H-M   'P 1'
#
loop_
_entity.id
_entity.type
_entity.pdbx_description
1 polymer ?
#
loop_
_entity_poly.entity_id
_entity_poly.type
_entity_poly.pdbx_seq_one_letter_code
_entity_poly.pdbx_strand_id
1 'polypeptide(L)' 'MSNKFHLDIRNLNEVISIDRENKNVKIKNYKTGEEYTENYDVLVLSPGAVPLKPQIPGINYLPLEIFLMQIKLKLI' A
#
# COMPACT_ATOMS: atom_id res chain seq x y z
N MET A 1 9.89 17.12 4.07
CA MET A 1 8.43 17.07 4.31
C MET A 1 8.11 16.90 5.79
N SER A 2 8.66 15.87 6.46
CA SER A 2 8.44 15.61 7.90
C SER A 2 8.63 16.83 8.79
N ASN A 3 9.75 17.56 8.66
CA ASN A 3 10.04 18.74 9.49
C ASN A 3 9.13 19.95 9.22
N LYS A 4 8.48 20.02 8.05
CA LYS A 4 7.60 21.14 7.71
C LYS A 4 6.25 21.02 8.43
N PHE A 5 5.83 19.79 8.73
CA PHE A 5 4.49 19.49 9.26
C PHE A 5 4.52 18.71 10.59
N HIS A 6 5.71 18.44 11.14
CA HIS A 6 5.90 17.61 12.32
C HIS A 6 5.21 16.24 12.21
N LEU A 7 5.37 15.59 11.05
CA LEU A 7 4.80 14.28 10.77
C LEU A 7 5.87 13.19 10.84
N ASP A 8 5.58 12.10 11.54
CA ASP A 8 6.31 10.84 11.40
C ASP A 8 5.86 10.15 10.11
N ILE A 9 6.74 10.10 9.11
CA ILE A 9 6.45 9.54 7.79
C ILE A 9 7.33 8.32 7.58
N ARG A 10 6.71 7.14 7.58
CA ARG A 10 7.40 5.85 7.48
C ARG A 10 7.20 5.23 6.09
N ASN A 11 8.05 5.59 5.13
CA ASN A 11 8.04 4.98 3.80
C ASN A 11 8.49 3.51 3.86
N LEU A 12 8.07 2.71 2.87
CA LEU A 12 8.39 1.28 2.79
C LEU A 12 7.90 0.48 4.01
N ASN A 13 6.88 1.00 4.70
CA ASN A 13 6.16 0.31 5.75
C ASN A 13 4.73 0.07 5.24
N GLU A 14 4.32 -1.20 5.19
CA GLU A 14 2.97 -1.59 4.76
C GLU A 14 2.17 -2.09 5.96
N VAL A 15 0.96 -1.58 6.12
CA VAL A 15 0.01 -2.13 7.09
C VAL A 15 -0.57 -3.41 6.50
N ILE A 16 -0.27 -4.56 7.12
CA ILE A 16 -0.66 -5.89 6.64
C ILE A 16 -1.89 -6.45 7.37
N SER A 17 -2.23 -5.93 8.54
CA SER A 17 -3.49 -6.25 9.23
C SER A 17 -3.93 -5.13 10.18
N ILE A 18 -5.22 -5.10 10.49
CA ILE A 18 -5.82 -4.16 11.44
C ILE A 18 -6.55 -4.96 12.50
N ASP A 19 -6.17 -4.80 13.77
CA ASP A 19 -6.93 -5.27 14.92
C ASP A 19 -7.78 -4.11 15.47
N ARG A 20 -9.09 -4.20 15.28
CA ARG A 20 -10.04 -3.15 15.67
C ARG A 20 -10.41 -3.22 17.15
N GLU A 21 -10.37 -4.40 17.75
CA GLU A 21 -10.72 -4.59 19.17
C GLU A 21 -9.61 -4.01 20.05
N ASN A 22 -8.35 -4.30 19.70
CA ASN A 22 -7.17 -3.81 20.41
C ASN A 22 -6.64 -2.47 19.87
N LYS A 23 -7.31 -1.88 18.88
CA LYS A 23 -6.96 -0.60 18.24
C LYS A 23 -5.49 -0.51 17.81
N ASN A 24 -5.02 -1.50 17.08
CA ASN A 24 -3.65 -1.53 16.56
C ASN A 24 -3.56 -2.06 15.13
N VAL A 25 -2.43 -1.81 14.49
CA VAL A 25 -2.11 -2.30 13.15
C VAL A 25 -0.81 -3.08 13.18
N LYS A 26 -0.75 -4.16 12.40
CA LYS A 26 0.49 -4.88 12.13
C LYS A 26 1.13 -4.29 10.88
N ILE A 27 2.39 -3.92 10.99
CA ILE A 27 3.16 -3.24 9.95
C ILE A 27 4.36 -4.10 9.57
N LYS A 28 4.61 -4.23 8.26
CA LYS A 28 5.81 -4.84 7.71
C LYS A 28 6.74 -3.75 7.19
N ASN A 29 7.98 -3.72 7.68
CA ASN A 29 9.02 -2.83 7.17
C ASN A 29 9.80 -3.54 6.07
N TYR A 30 9.66 -3.10 4.83
CA TYR A 30 10.37 -3.69 3.68
C TYR A 30 11.85 -3.36 3.63
N LYS A 31 12.33 -2.35 4.36
CA LYS A 31 13.76 -2.06 4.44
C LYS A 31 14.50 -3.03 5.36
N THR A 32 13.90 -3.40 6.49
CA THR A 32 14.53 -4.24 7.52
C THR A 32 14.03 -5.69 7.48
N GLY A 33 12.85 -5.94 6.90
CA GLY A 33 12.19 -7.24 6.89
C GLY A 33 11.36 -7.53 8.15
N GLU A 34 11.39 -6.63 9.14
CA GLU A 34 10.72 -6.82 10.43
C GLU A 34 9.22 -6.53 10.36
N GLU A 35 8.47 -7.21 11.23
CA GLU A 35 7.06 -6.96 11.47
C GLU A 35 6.87 -6.47 12.91
N TYR A 36 6.08 -5.41 13.08
CA TYR A 36 5.81 -4.81 14.38
C TYR A 36 4.38 -4.29 14.45
N THR A 37 3.94 -3.92 15.66
CA THR A 37 2.59 -3.42 15.91
C THR A 37 2.64 -1.95 16.32
N GLU A 38 1.69 -1.16 15.82
CA GLU A 38 1.49 0.24 16.22
C GLU A 38 0.04 0.48 16.65
N ASN A 39 -0.12 1.22 17.75
CA ASN A 39 -1.43 1.55 18.30
C ASN A 39 -1.99 2.82 17.66
N TYR A 40 -3.31 2.95 17.62
CA TYR A 40 -3.98 4.16 17.15
C TYR A 40 -5.20 4.54 18.00
N ASP A 41 -5.43 5.84 18.13
CA ASP A 41 -6.72 6.36 18.62
C ASP A 41 -7.72 6.52 17.47
N VAL A 42 -7.21 7.03 16.33
CA VAL A 42 -7.96 7.28 15.11
C VAL A 42 -7.17 6.71 13.93
N LEU A 43 -7.83 5.92 13.09
CA LEU A 43 -7.25 5.32 11.90
C LEU A 43 -7.96 5.84 10.64
N VAL A 44 -7.18 6.42 9.72
CA VAL A 44 -7.67 6.87 8.40
C VAL A 44 -7.16 5.91 7.32
N LEU A 45 -8.07 5.32 6.55
CA LEU A 45 -7.74 4.41 5.46
C LEU A 45 -7.81 5.16 4.12
N SER A 46 -6.66 5.30 3.45
CA SER A 46 -6.57 5.87 2.11
C SER A 46 -5.64 5.05 1.18
N PRO A 47 -5.83 3.72 1.04
CA PRO A 47 -4.93 2.84 0.26
C PRO A 47 -5.03 3.03 -1.26
N GLY A 48 -5.98 3.82 -1.75
CA GLY A 48 -6.25 3.98 -3.17
C GLY A 48 -7.02 2.80 -3.76
N ALA A 49 -6.80 2.49 -5.03
CA ALA A 49 -7.44 1.40 -5.76
C ALA A 49 -6.42 0.52 -6.48
N VAL A 50 -6.69 -0.77 -6.54
CA VAL A 50 -5.93 -1.72 -7.35
C VAL A 50 -6.63 -1.88 -8.70
N PRO A 51 -5.91 -1.83 -9.83
CA PRO A 51 -6.52 -2.01 -11.14
C PRO A 51 -7.16 -3.40 -11.29
N LEU A 52 -8.33 -3.45 -11.95
CA LEU A 52 -8.99 -4.71 -12.29
C LEU A 52 -8.09 -5.51 -13.23
N LYS A 53 -7.75 -6.74 -12.84
CA LYS A 53 -6.96 -7.66 -13.66
C LYS A 53 -7.89 -8.62 -14.42
N PRO A 54 -8.00 -8.51 -15.77
CA PRO A 54 -8.84 -9.41 -16.57
C PRO A 54 -8.31 -10.85 -16.51
N GLN A 55 -9.21 -11.84 -16.52
CA GLN A 55 -8.87 -13.26 -16.58
C GLN A 55 -8.53 -13.71 -18.00
N ILE A 56 -7.52 -13.10 -18.62
CA ILE A 56 -7.06 -13.44 -19.97
C ILE A 56 -5.93 -14.49 -19.84
N PRO A 57 -5.98 -15.62 -20.56
CA PRO A 57 -4.88 -16.57 -20.60
C PRO A 57 -3.56 -15.88 -20.96
N GLY A 58 -2.54 -16.10 -20.14
CA GLY A 58 -1.20 -15.53 -20.34
C GLY A 58 -0.98 -14.10 -19.83
N ILE A 59 -1.98 -13.44 -19.22
CA ILE A 59 -1.86 -12.07 -18.68
C ILE A 59 -0.75 -11.92 -17.63
N ASN A 60 -0.40 -13.01 -16.93
CA ASN A 60 0.66 -13.01 -15.92
C ASN A 60 2.09 -13.05 -16.50
N TYR A 61 2.23 -13.41 -17.78
CA TYR A 61 3.54 -13.43 -18.47
C TYR A 61 3.86 -12.09 -19.13
N LEU A 62 2.92 -11.14 -19.14
CA LEU A 62 3.19 -9.79 -19.62
C LEU A 62 3.97 -9.00 -18.56
N PRO A 63 5.03 -8.28 -18.93
CA PRO A 63 5.71 -7.36 -18.02
C PRO A 63 4.71 -6.36 -17.40
N LEU A 64 4.77 -6.15 -16.08
CA LEU A 64 3.89 -5.21 -15.36
C LEU A 64 3.90 -3.80 -15.98
N GLU A 65 5.01 -3.41 -16.60
CA GLU A 65 5.20 -2.13 -17.28
C GLU A 65 4.19 -1.91 -18.42
N ILE A 66 3.84 -2.97 -19.17
CA ILE A 66 2.86 -2.89 -20.27
C ILE A 66 1.46 -2.63 -19.72
N PHE A 67 1.12 -3.25 -18.59
CA PHE A 67 -0.20 -3.10 -17.96
C PHE A 67 -0.40 -1.69 -17.39
N LEU A 68 0.64 -1.12 -16.76
CA LEU A 68 0.60 0.26 -16.23
C LEU A 68 0.52 1.30 -17.37
N MET A 69 1.17 1.05 -18.51
CA MET A 69 1.14 1.96 -19.65
C MET A 69 -0.26 2.04 -20.28
N GLN A 70 -1.00 0.93 -20.32
CA GLN A 70 -2.38 0.92 -20.85
C GLN A 70 -3.38 1.67 -19.95
N ILE A 71 -3.18 1.66 -18.63
CA ILE A 71 -4.05 2.41 -17.71
C ILE A 71 -3.81 3.92 -17.85
N LYS A 72 -2.54 4.35 -17.97
CA LYS A 72 -2.19 5.76 -18.16
C LYS A 72 -2.75 6.34 -19.46
N LEU A 73 -2.83 5.54 -20.53
CA LEU A 73 -3.33 6.00 -21.83
C LEU A 73 -4.86 6.14 -21.91
N LYS A 74 -5.61 5.59 -20.94
CA LYS A 74 -7.08 5.57 -20.95
C LYS A 74 -7.72 6.61 -20.01
N LEU A 75 -6.89 7.37 -19.30
CA LEU A 75 -7.28 8.39 -18.30
C LEU A 75 -6.80 9.81 -18.68
N ILE A 76 -6.40 10.00 -19.94
CA ILE A 76 -6.08 11.28 -20.58
C ILE A 76 -6.98 11.38 -21.81
#